data_AF-A0AA48H937-F1
#
_entry.id   AF-A0AA48H937-F1
#
_cell.length_a   1.000
_cell.length_b   1.000
_cell.length_c   1.000
_cell.angle_alpha   90.00
_cell.angle_beta   90.00
_cell.angle_gamma   90.00
#
_symmetry.space_group_name_H-M   'P 1'
#
loop_
_entity.id
_entity.type
_entity.pdbx_description
1 polymer ?
#
loop_
_entity_poly.entity_id
_entity_poly.type
_entity_poly.pdbx_seq_one_letter_code
_entity_poly.pdbx_strand_id
1 'polypeptide(L)'
;MSGFHSTLLLGGRPIDAVALREAIVAGSCRELQPGDYGTLQFADNGGERRTLMIEAIGGHGFSLAYDIYSQQQPMANSMWYSQGKEHAEGWLESDAEATVPASSLVSGEEAVRAIAEFLNCPVAAPASLAWTDSNNLEWPEVF
;
A
#
# COMPACT_ATOMS: atom_id res chain seq x y z
N MET A 1 -12.27 13.97 10.44
CA MET A 1 -11.56 13.73 9.17
C MET A 1 -12.52 13.00 8.23
N SER A 2 -13.23 13.72 7.37
CA SER A 2 -14.16 13.13 6.41
C SER A 2 -13.42 12.85 5.10
N GLY A 3 -13.10 11.59 4.81
CA GLY A 3 -12.51 11.22 3.53
C GLY A 3 -11.76 9.89 3.54
N PHE A 4 -11.25 9.45 4.70
CA PHE A 4 -10.56 8.17 4.81
C PHE A 4 -11.50 7.00 5.08
N HIS A 5 -11.22 5.88 4.43
CA HIS A 5 -11.76 4.56 4.71
C HIS A 5 -10.59 3.56 4.83
N SER A 6 -10.72 2.54 5.67
CA SER A 6 -9.70 1.51 5.83
C SER A 6 -10.31 0.13 5.90
N THR A 7 -9.64 -0.82 5.24
CA THR A 7 -9.87 -2.26 5.39
C THR A 7 -8.64 -2.96 5.98
N LEU A 8 -7.65 -2.19 6.46
CA LEU A 8 -6.39 -2.72 6.97
C LEU A 8 -6.64 -3.59 8.19
N LEU A 9 -6.03 -4.77 8.19
CA LEU A 9 -5.91 -5.61 9.37
C LEU A 9 -4.57 -5.31 10.04
N LEU A 10 -4.60 -5.02 11.35
CA LEU A 10 -3.42 -4.86 12.20
C LEU A 10 -3.50 -5.88 13.34
N GLY A 11 -2.53 -6.79 13.40
CA GLY A 11 -2.58 -7.96 14.27
C GLY A 11 -3.80 -8.85 13.98
N GLY A 12 -4.20 -8.97 12.71
CA GLY A 12 -5.38 -9.71 12.27
C GLY A 12 -6.73 -9.10 12.66
N ARG A 13 -6.75 -7.82 13.07
CA ARG A 13 -7.99 -7.11 13.44
C ARG A 13 -8.19 -5.86 12.58
N PRO A 14 -9.41 -5.56 12.14
CA PRO A 14 -9.68 -4.31 11.43
C PRO A 14 -9.28 -3.10 12.27
N ILE A 15 -8.60 -2.15 11.65
CA ILE A 15 -8.26 -0.85 12.25
C ILE A 15 -8.76 0.27 11.34
N ASP A 16 -9.37 1.30 11.92
CA ASP A 16 -9.74 2.49 11.15
C ASP A 16 -8.53 3.44 10.97
N ALA A 17 -8.60 4.32 9.97
CA ALA A 17 -7.50 5.21 9.61
C ALA A 17 -7.14 6.24 10.71
N VAL A 18 -8.09 6.59 11.59
CA VAL A 18 -7.82 7.52 12.70
C VAL A 18 -7.06 6.79 13.80
N ALA A 19 -7.56 5.63 14.23
CA ALA A 19 -6.90 4.78 15.22
C ALA A 19 -5.49 4.36 14.77
N LEU A 20 -5.31 4.01 13.49
CA LEU A 20 -4.01 3.71 12.92
C LEU A 20 -3.04 4.90 13.01
N ARG A 21 -3.50 6.10 12.65
CA ARG A 21 -2.69 7.33 12.77
C ARG A 21 -2.26 7.57 14.21
N GLU A 22 -3.19 7.45 15.15
CA GLU A 22 -2.91 7.64 16.58
C GLU A 22 -1.87 6.62 17.08
N ALA A 23 -2.00 5.35 16.68
CA ALA A 23 -1.04 4.31 17.03
C ALA A 23 0.37 4.58 16.48
N ILE A 24 0.48 5.08 15.25
CA ILE A 24 1.76 5.45 14.64
C ILE A 24 2.37 6.66 15.37
N VAL A 25 1.58 7.71 15.63
CA VAL A 25 2.05 8.92 16.31
C VAL A 25 2.48 8.63 17.75
N ALA A 26 1.75 7.76 18.46
CA ALA A 26 2.11 7.29 19.79
C ALA A 26 3.34 6.36 19.80
N GLY A 27 3.79 5.91 18.62
CA GLY A 27 4.88 4.97 18.47
C GLY A 27 4.54 3.55 18.94
N SER A 28 3.25 3.21 19.05
CA SER A 28 2.77 1.86 19.38
C SER A 28 2.62 0.98 18.14
N CYS A 29 2.64 1.55 16.94
CA CYS A 29 2.82 0.86 15.68
C CYS A 29 4.10 1.38 15.01
N ARG A 30 5.15 0.56 14.99
CA ARG A 30 6.48 0.93 14.43
C ARG A 30 6.84 0.14 13.19
N GLU A 31 6.30 -1.07 13.08
CA GLU A 31 6.44 -1.96 11.94
C GLU A 31 5.14 -2.76 11.78
N LEU A 32 4.81 -3.11 10.55
CA LEU A 32 3.79 -4.10 10.25
C LEU A 32 4.34 -5.52 10.52
N GLN A 33 3.44 -6.42 10.87
CA GLN A 33 3.72 -7.83 11.13
C GLN A 33 3.15 -8.71 10.01
N PRO A 34 3.67 -9.95 9.83
CA PRO A 34 3.06 -10.91 8.92
C PRO A 34 1.56 -11.06 9.19
N GLY A 35 0.75 -11.09 8.12
CA GLY A 35 -0.72 -11.06 8.21
C GLY A 35 -1.34 -9.67 8.38
N ASP A 36 -0.55 -8.59 8.42
CA ASP A 36 -1.06 -7.21 8.33
C ASP A 36 -1.18 -6.79 6.86
N TYR A 37 -2.41 -6.74 6.35
CA TYR A 37 -2.69 -6.42 4.95
C TYR A 37 -4.06 -5.74 4.82
N GLY A 38 -4.31 -5.14 3.66
CA GLY A 38 -5.57 -4.48 3.33
C GLY A 38 -5.33 -3.12 2.69
N THR A 39 -6.28 -2.20 2.85
CA THR A 39 -6.23 -0.93 2.12
C THR A 39 -6.51 0.28 3.00
N LEU A 40 -5.95 1.41 2.58
CA LEU A 40 -6.30 2.74 3.03
C LEU A 40 -6.77 3.54 1.81
N GLN A 41 -7.98 4.07 1.88
CA GLN A 41 -8.59 4.83 0.80
C GLN A 41 -8.85 6.26 1.26
N PHE A 42 -8.64 7.22 0.37
CA PHE A 42 -8.99 8.61 0.56
C PHE A 42 -9.80 9.12 -0.63
N ALA A 43 -10.99 9.65 -0.38
CA ALA A 43 -11.79 10.36 -1.37
C ALA A 43 -11.69 11.86 -1.12
N ASP A 44 -11.30 12.62 -2.15
CA ASP A 44 -11.34 14.08 -2.10
C ASP A 44 -12.69 14.63 -2.57
N ASN A 45 -12.89 15.94 -2.36
CA ASN A 45 -14.10 16.64 -2.80
C ASN A 45 -14.15 16.85 -4.33
N GLY A 46 -13.05 16.58 -5.05
CA GLY A 46 -12.93 16.67 -6.51
C GLY A 46 -13.39 15.41 -7.24
N GLY A 47 -13.71 14.34 -6.50
CA GLY A 47 -14.17 13.07 -7.07
C GLY A 47 -13.03 12.10 -7.41
N GLU A 48 -11.79 12.42 -7.04
CA GLU A 48 -10.67 11.49 -7.12
C GLU A 48 -10.62 10.63 -5.86
N ARG A 49 -10.27 9.36 -6.04
CA ARG A 49 -10.03 8.41 -4.97
C ARG A 49 -8.61 7.91 -5.07
N ARG A 50 -7.91 7.90 -3.94
CA ARG A 50 -6.54 7.43 -3.85
C ARG A 50 -6.51 6.26 -2.89
N THR A 51 -5.86 5.18 -3.30
CA THR A 51 -5.80 3.94 -2.53
C THR A 51 -4.35 3.57 -2.31
N LEU A 52 -4.00 3.29 -1.06
CA LEU A 52 -2.79 2.58 -0.70
C LEU A 52 -3.19 1.16 -0.30
N MET A 53 -2.78 0.18 -1.09
CA MET A 53 -2.93 -1.25 -0.84
C MET A 53 -1.65 -1.76 -0.19
N ILE A 54 -1.81 -2.65 0.79
CA ILE A 54 -0.73 -3.22 1.58
C ILE A 54 -0.90 -4.73 1.57
N GLU A 55 0.09 -5.43 1.03
CA GLU A 55 0.12 -6.88 0.87
C GLU A 55 1.27 -7.45 1.70
N ALA A 56 0.94 -8.31 2.67
CA ALA A 56 1.95 -9.06 3.42
C ALA A 56 2.39 -10.29 2.61
N ILE A 57 3.70 -10.50 2.48
CA ILE A 57 4.28 -11.67 1.84
C ILE A 57 5.02 -12.47 2.92
N GLY A 58 4.47 -13.62 3.32
CA GLY A 58 4.96 -14.44 4.42
C GLY A 58 6.48 -14.67 4.42
N GLY A 59 7.17 -14.08 5.41
CA GLY A 59 8.62 -14.20 5.57
C GLY A 59 9.49 -13.33 4.66
N HIS A 60 8.88 -12.53 3.77
CA HIS A 60 9.59 -11.72 2.77
C HIS A 60 9.43 -10.21 2.98
N GLY A 61 8.32 -9.74 3.55
CA GLY A 61 8.07 -8.33 3.82
C GLY A 61 6.70 -7.89 3.31
N PHE A 62 6.61 -6.64 2.85
CA PHE A 62 5.36 -6.04 2.39
C PHE A 62 5.51 -5.47 0.99
N SER A 63 4.50 -5.67 0.15
CA SER A 63 4.34 -4.93 -1.10
C SER A 63 3.28 -3.86 -0.90
N LEU A 64 3.58 -2.61 -1.31
CA LEU A 64 2.60 -1.54 -1.30
C LEU A 64 2.26 -1.18 -2.74
N ALA A 65 0.98 -1.04 -3.03
CA ALA A 65 0.52 -0.51 -4.30
C ALA A 65 -0.28 0.78 -4.07
N TYR A 66 0.05 1.81 -4.83
CA TYR A 66 -0.65 3.10 -4.81
C TYR A 66 -1.44 3.25 -6.10
N ASP A 67 -2.73 3.55 -6.00
CA ASP A 67 -3.65 3.69 -7.12
C ASP A 67 -4.41 5.02 -7.05
N ILE A 68 -4.65 5.63 -8.21
CA ILE A 68 -5.49 6.82 -8.35
C ILE A 68 -6.64 6.50 -9.31
N TYR A 69 -7.85 6.55 -8.76
CA TYR A 69 -9.08 6.48 -9.54
C TYR A 69 -9.70 7.86 -9.71
N SER A 70 -9.96 8.27 -10.95
CA SER A 70 -10.70 9.49 -11.29
C SER A 70 -12.00 9.15 -12.01
N GLN A 71 -13.13 9.68 -11.52
CA GLN A 71 -14.42 9.52 -12.21
C GLN A 71 -14.41 10.12 -13.63
N GLN A 72 -13.56 11.11 -13.89
CA GLN A 72 -13.45 11.75 -15.19
C GLN A 72 -12.63 10.90 -16.18
N GLN A 73 -11.76 10.02 -15.67
CA GLN A 73 -10.89 9.15 -16.46
C GLN A 73 -10.85 7.74 -15.86
N PRO A 74 -11.98 7.00 -15.90
CA PRO A 74 -12.11 5.72 -15.21
C PRO A 74 -11.22 4.60 -15.77
N MET A 75 -10.58 4.82 -16.93
CA MET A 75 -9.68 3.84 -17.58
C MET A 75 -8.20 4.24 -17.53
N ALA A 76 -7.85 5.33 -16.85
CA ALA A 76 -6.45 5.64 -16.59
C ALA A 76 -5.96 4.71 -15.47
N ASN A 77 -5.55 3.49 -15.83
CA ASN A 77 -4.85 2.61 -14.88
C ASN A 77 -3.56 3.31 -14.47
N SER A 78 -3.54 3.75 -13.22
CA SER A 78 -2.42 4.48 -12.66
C SER A 78 -2.11 3.85 -11.31
N MET A 79 -1.56 2.63 -11.41
CA MET A 79 -1.11 1.84 -10.27
C MET A 79 0.41 1.82 -10.25
N TRP A 80 0.98 2.05 -9.08
CA TRP A 80 2.42 1.99 -8.85
C TRP A 80 2.71 1.06 -7.69
N TYR A 81 3.71 0.22 -7.85
CA TYR A 81 4.21 -0.64 -6.77
C TYR A 81 5.41 0.02 -6.09
N SER A 82 5.54 -0.19 -4.78
CA SER A 82 6.76 0.15 -4.05
C SER A 82 7.97 -0.51 -4.71
N GLN A 83 9.16 0.02 -4.46
CA GLN A 83 10.41 -0.57 -4.89
C GLN A 83 11.31 -0.81 -3.68
N GLY A 84 11.59 -2.08 -3.43
CA GLY A 84 12.52 -2.54 -2.41
C GLY A 84 13.96 -2.15 -2.72
N LYS A 85 14.81 -2.20 -1.69
CA LYS A 85 16.25 -1.96 -1.83
C LYS A 85 17.00 -3.12 -2.48
N GLU A 86 16.44 -4.33 -2.41
CA GLU A 86 17.02 -5.51 -3.02
C GLU A 86 16.43 -5.71 -4.42
N HIS A 87 17.30 -5.94 -5.40
CA HIS A 87 16.86 -6.34 -6.73
C HIS A 87 16.42 -7.81 -6.68
N ALA A 88 15.12 -8.01 -6.51
CA ALA A 88 14.47 -9.31 -6.67
C ALA A 88 13.74 -9.34 -8.01
N GLU A 89 13.93 -10.43 -8.77
CA GLU A 89 13.24 -10.68 -10.04
C GLU A 89 12.08 -11.65 -9.82
N GLY A 90 11.07 -11.57 -10.69
CA GLY A 90 9.92 -12.45 -10.67
C GLY A 90 8.76 -11.93 -9.82
N TRP A 91 7.89 -12.86 -9.43
CA TRP A 91 6.58 -12.57 -8.85
C TRP A 91 6.30 -13.47 -7.66
N LEU A 92 5.55 -12.94 -6.70
CA LEU A 92 5.17 -13.61 -5.46
C LEU A 92 3.66 -13.54 -5.28
N GLU A 93 3.12 -14.51 -4.57
CA GLU A 93 1.73 -14.50 -4.11
C GLU A 93 1.70 -14.00 -2.66
N SER A 94 0.78 -13.09 -2.36
CA SER A 94 0.61 -12.53 -1.02
C SER A 94 -0.22 -13.42 -0.12
N ASP A 95 -0.19 -13.13 1.18
CA ASP A 95 -1.05 -13.75 2.19
C ASP A 95 -2.54 -13.50 1.89
N ALA A 96 -2.87 -12.50 1.07
CA ALA A 96 -4.22 -12.19 0.58
C ALA A 96 -4.48 -12.71 -0.84
N GLU A 97 -3.66 -13.65 -1.33
CA GLU A 97 -3.78 -14.28 -2.66
C GLU A 97 -3.58 -13.28 -3.82
N ALA A 98 -2.87 -12.17 -3.59
CA ALA A 98 -2.55 -11.19 -4.62
C ALA A 98 -1.18 -11.48 -5.24
N THR A 99 -1.10 -11.45 -6.57
CA THR A 99 0.17 -11.43 -7.29
C THR A 99 0.83 -10.06 -7.13
N VAL A 100 2.08 -10.04 -6.65
CA VAL A 100 2.91 -8.84 -6.56
C VAL A 100 4.30 -9.06 -7.18
N PRO A 101 4.95 -8.01 -7.72
CA PRO A 101 6.32 -8.12 -8.21
C PRO A 101 7.27 -8.29 -7.02
N ALA A 102 8.22 -9.24 -7.09
CA ALA A 102 9.17 -9.50 -6.00
C ALA A 102 10.03 -8.27 -5.67
N SER A 103 10.29 -7.42 -6.66
CA SER A 103 11.01 -6.14 -6.51
C SER A 103 10.27 -5.11 -5.66
N SER A 104 9.00 -5.35 -5.29
CA SER A 104 8.21 -4.39 -4.50
C SER A 104 8.36 -4.52 -3.00
N LEU A 105 9.05 -5.55 -2.52
CA LEU A 105 9.15 -5.84 -1.10
C LEU A 105 9.90 -4.75 -0.32
N VAL A 106 9.25 -4.25 0.72
CA VAL A 106 9.83 -3.33 1.71
C VAL A 106 9.68 -3.92 3.11
N SER A 107 10.48 -3.40 4.05
CA SER A 107 10.37 -3.78 5.46
C SER A 107 9.07 -3.29 6.10
N GLY A 108 8.66 -3.91 7.21
CA GLY A 108 7.49 -3.46 7.99
C GLY A 108 7.64 -2.02 8.50
N GLU A 109 8.85 -1.59 8.84
CA GLU A 109 9.14 -0.20 9.24
C GLU A 109 8.95 0.80 8.08
N GLU A 110 9.43 0.44 6.88
CA GLU A 110 9.25 1.25 5.67
C GLU A 110 7.77 1.34 5.28
N ALA A 111 7.03 0.24 5.39
CA ALA A 111 5.58 0.22 5.17
C ALA A 111 4.84 1.15 6.16
N VAL A 112 5.15 1.10 7.45
CA VAL A 112 4.54 2.00 8.46
C VAL A 112 4.87 3.47 8.16
N ARG A 113 6.08 3.78 7.72
CA ARG A 113 6.45 5.14 7.32
C ARG A 113 5.63 5.62 6.12
N ALA A 114 5.47 4.78 5.10
CA ALA A 114 4.67 5.10 3.92
C ALA A 114 3.18 5.29 4.26
N ILE A 115 2.63 4.45 5.13
CA ILE A 115 1.28 4.59 5.67
C ILE A 115 1.11 5.94 6.39
N ALA A 116 2.06 6.30 7.24
CA ALA A 116 2.02 7.57 7.96
C ALA A 116 2.02 8.77 7.00
N GLU A 117 2.84 8.73 5.96
CA GLU A 117 2.87 9.75 4.92
C GLU A 117 1.53 9.85 4.17
N PHE A 118 0.95 8.72 3.75
CA PHE A 118 -0.34 8.69 3.08
C PHE A 118 -1.47 9.24 3.96
N LEU A 119 -1.51 8.87 5.24
CA LEU A 119 -2.51 9.40 6.18
C LEU A 119 -2.38 10.92 6.36
N ASN A 120 -1.17 11.47 6.26
CA ASN A 120 -0.93 12.90 6.45
C ASN A 120 -1.08 13.72 5.15
N CYS A 121 -0.74 13.15 4.01
CA CYS A 121 -0.80 13.80 2.70
C CYS A 121 -1.28 12.79 1.64
N PRO A 122 -2.59 12.47 1.62
CA PRO A 122 -3.09 11.41 0.75
C PRO A 122 -3.11 11.79 -0.73
N VAL A 123 -2.80 13.04 -1.09
CA VAL A 123 -2.90 13.54 -2.48
C VAL A 123 -1.74 13.11 -3.38
N ALA A 124 -0.69 12.51 -2.81
CA ALA A 124 0.49 12.03 -3.53
C ALA A 124 0.93 10.65 -3.00
N ALA A 125 1.68 9.91 -3.84
CA ALA A 125 2.33 8.68 -3.40
C ALA A 125 3.33 8.97 -2.27
N PRO A 126 3.44 8.11 -1.25
CA PRO A 126 4.42 8.26 -0.16
C PRO A 126 5.85 8.46 -0.67
N ALA A 127 6.49 9.57 -0.28
CA ALA A 127 7.82 9.94 -0.78
C ALA A 127 8.96 9.14 -0.14
N SER A 128 8.69 8.44 0.96
CA SER A 128 9.65 7.54 1.61
C SER A 128 10.01 6.31 0.79
N LEU A 129 9.23 5.99 -0.25
CA LEU A 129 9.45 4.87 -1.14
C LEU A 129 9.74 5.34 -2.57
N ALA A 130 10.52 4.55 -3.29
CA ALA A 130 10.53 4.60 -4.75
C ALA A 130 9.35 3.80 -5.30
N TRP A 131 8.88 4.17 -6.49
CA TRP A 131 7.66 3.63 -7.10
C TRP A 131 7.92 3.21 -8.55
N THR A 132 7.42 2.03 -8.92
CA THR A 132 7.45 1.50 -10.29
C THR A 132 6.03 1.47 -10.84
N ASP A 133 5.82 2.10 -12.00
CA ASP A 133 4.53 2.06 -12.71
C ASP A 133 4.21 0.64 -13.16
N SER A 134 2.98 0.17 -12.89
CA SER A 134 2.54 -1.18 -13.27
C SER A 134 2.61 -1.44 -14.77
N ASN A 135 2.52 -0.39 -15.59
CA ASN A 135 2.64 -0.49 -17.05
C ASN A 135 4.08 -0.77 -17.53
N ASN A 136 5.06 -0.57 -16.65
CA ASN A 136 6.48 -0.89 -16.93
C ASN A 136 6.88 -2.28 -16.43
N LEU A 137 5.93 -3.06 -15.88
CA LEU A 137 6.18 -4.43 -15.40
C LEU A 137 5.78 -5.46 -16.46
N GLU A 138 6.58 -6.51 -16.61
CA GLU A 138 6.26 -7.66 -17.44
C GLU A 138 5.41 -8.67 -16.66
N TRP A 139 4.10 -8.43 -16.62
CA TRP A 139 3.15 -9.28 -15.92
C TRP A 139 3.20 -10.73 -16.40
N PRO A 140 3.12 -11.72 -15.49
CA PRO A 140 3.16 -13.12 -15.89
C PRO A 140 1.82 -13.50 -16.53
N GLU A 141 1.88 -14.33 -17.57
CA GLU A 141 0.68 -14.70 -18.34
C GLU A 141 -0.26 -15.65 -17.56
N VAL A 142 0.26 -16.38 -16.55
CA VAL A 142 -0.47 -17.40 -15.78
C VAL A 142 0.12 -17.55 -14.37
N PHE A 143 -0.73 -17.71 -13.36
CA PHE A 143 -0.41 -18.30 -12.05
C PHE A 143 -1.15 -19.63 -11.86
#